data_AF-A0A9E1S1Z8-F1
#
_entry.id   AF-A0A9E1S1Z8-F1
#
_cell.length_a   1.000
_cell.length_b   1.000
_cell.length_c   1.000
_cell.angle_alpha   90.00
_cell.angle_beta   90.00
_cell.angle_gamma   90.00
#
_symmetry.space_group_name_H-M   'P 1'
#
loop_
_entity.id
_entity.type
_entity.pdbx_description
1 polymer ?
#
loop_
_entity_poly.entity_id
_entity_poly.type
_entity_poly.pdbx_seq_one_letter_code
_entity_poly.pdbx_strand_id
1 'polypeptide(L)'
;MNKKKVREISRAIAPLDLKWSTLSRTDTVDRESIECMRDAGCIEIKFGIESGSERILHAMGKRTTRAEIVRAVQMTHDIGVGVKAFIIHGYPGENLESTRETIALLRELSGMISRITLFRFVPLPGSPVFETHGNLLRSMGDDWKKSHIHHNPHHWWGTEADFAEVQAGYEELRAFIDQRWGL
;
A
#
# COMPACT_ATOMS: atom_id res chain seq x y z
N MET A 1 10.56 -11.45 -4.79
CA MET A 1 9.85 -12.75 -4.70
C MET A 1 10.74 -13.84 -5.26
N ASN A 2 10.80 -15.03 -4.64
CA ASN A 2 11.52 -16.17 -5.20
C ASN A 2 10.55 -17.05 -6.01
N LYS A 3 10.59 -16.94 -7.34
CA LYS A 3 9.65 -17.62 -8.26
C LYS A 3 9.74 -19.14 -8.20
N LYS A 4 10.91 -19.70 -7.88
CA LYS A 4 11.09 -21.14 -7.68
C LYS A 4 10.32 -21.60 -6.44
N LYS A 5 10.50 -20.91 -5.31
CA LYS A 5 9.78 -21.21 -4.06
C LYS A 5 8.27 -21.04 -4.21
N VAL A 6 7.79 -20.03 -4.93
CA VAL A 6 6.35 -19.86 -5.20
C VAL A 6 5.79 -21.11 -5.89
N ARG A 7 6.45 -21.58 -6.96
CA ARG A 7 6.02 -22.79 -7.69
C ARG A 7 6.09 -24.05 -6.82
N GLU A 8 7.16 -24.21 -6.03
CA GLU A 8 7.32 -25.35 -5.12
C GLU A 8 6.22 -25.39 -4.06
N ILE A 9 5.93 -24.25 -3.42
CA ILE A 9 4.88 -24.14 -2.40
C ILE A 9 3.51 -24.37 -3.02
N SER A 10 3.20 -23.72 -4.15
CA SER A 10 1.92 -23.90 -4.85
C SER A 10 1.67 -25.37 -5.20
N ARG A 11 2.67 -26.08 -5.72
CA ARG A 11 2.54 -27.53 -6.01
C ARG A 11 2.33 -28.36 -4.75
N ALA A 12 3.01 -28.03 -3.66
CA ALA A 12 2.90 -28.76 -2.41
C ALA A 12 1.52 -28.58 -1.74
N ILE A 13 0.89 -27.41 -1.89
CA ILE A 13 -0.40 -27.11 -1.25
C ILE A 13 -1.62 -27.38 -2.14
N ALA A 14 -1.45 -27.49 -3.46
CA ALA A 14 -2.57 -27.72 -4.39
C ALA A 14 -3.43 -28.95 -4.03
N PRO A 15 -2.87 -30.11 -3.62
CA PRO A 15 -3.68 -31.28 -3.23
C PRO A 15 -4.52 -31.08 -1.96
N LEU A 16 -4.29 -30.00 -1.19
CA LEU A 16 -5.04 -29.72 0.04
C LEU A 16 -6.41 -29.07 -0.23
N ASP A 17 -6.69 -28.63 -1.47
CA ASP A 17 -7.93 -27.95 -1.88
C ASP A 17 -8.32 -26.76 -0.99
N LEU A 18 -7.31 -25.98 -0.57
CA LEU A 18 -7.50 -24.81 0.29
C LEU A 18 -7.68 -23.54 -0.54
N LYS A 19 -8.56 -22.64 -0.07
CA LYS A 19 -8.61 -21.25 -0.57
C LYS A 19 -7.71 -20.38 0.29
N TRP A 20 -6.79 -19.66 -0.34
CA TRP A 20 -5.81 -18.82 0.37
C TRP A 20 -5.56 -17.49 -0.34
N SER A 21 -4.93 -16.56 0.39
CA SER A 21 -4.52 -15.26 -0.13
C SER A 21 -3.07 -14.99 0.25
N THR A 22 -2.40 -14.10 -0.48
CA THR A 22 -1.00 -13.76 -0.23
C THR A 22 -0.74 -12.26 -0.38
N LEU A 23 0.42 -11.82 0.08
CA LEU A 23 0.94 -10.48 -0.14
C LEU A 23 2.08 -10.56 -1.14
N SER A 24 2.13 -9.61 -2.08
CA SER A 24 3.25 -9.51 -3.01
C SER A 24 3.59 -8.06 -3.33
N ARG A 25 4.79 -7.85 -3.86
CA ARG A 25 5.17 -6.58 -4.47
C ARG A 25 4.79 -6.59 -5.94
N THR A 26 4.29 -5.46 -6.42
CA THR A 26 3.86 -5.25 -7.81
C THR A 26 5.02 -5.42 -8.81
N ASP A 27 6.25 -5.13 -8.42
CA ASP A 27 7.46 -5.25 -9.26
C ASP A 27 8.01 -6.69 -9.35
N THR A 28 7.45 -7.66 -8.62
CA THR A 28 7.99 -9.02 -8.57
C THR A 28 7.11 -10.10 -9.16
N VAL A 29 5.82 -9.83 -9.40
CA VAL A 29 4.89 -10.81 -9.94
C VAL A 29 5.04 -10.97 -11.45
N ASP A 30 4.76 -12.17 -11.93
CA ASP A 30 4.61 -12.48 -13.34
C ASP A 30 3.44 -13.44 -13.57
N ARG A 31 3.08 -13.61 -14.84
CA ARG A 31 1.92 -14.40 -15.26
C ARG A 31 2.02 -15.85 -14.78
N GLU A 32 3.17 -16.49 -15.03
CA GLU A 32 3.39 -17.90 -14.64
C GLU A 32 3.23 -18.11 -13.14
N SER A 33 3.77 -17.19 -12.32
CA SER A 33 3.66 -17.26 -10.87
C SER A 33 2.20 -17.10 -10.43
N ILE A 34 1.45 -16.15 -11.00
CA ILE A 34 0.05 -15.91 -10.63
C ILE A 34 -0.84 -17.09 -11.05
N GLU A 35 -0.66 -17.62 -12.27
CA GLU A 35 -1.38 -18.80 -12.75
C GLU A 35 -1.10 -20.01 -11.84
N CYS A 36 0.17 -20.25 -11.49
CA CYS A 36 0.54 -21.33 -10.57
C CYS A 36 -0.07 -21.15 -9.17
N MET A 37 -0.17 -19.91 -8.67
CA MET A 37 -0.86 -19.63 -7.40
C MET A 37 -2.37 -19.86 -7.50
N ARG A 38 -3.01 -19.40 -8.57
CA ARG A 38 -4.45 -19.60 -8.84
C ARG A 38 -4.79 -21.09 -8.86
N ASP A 39 -4.04 -21.87 -9.62
CA ASP A 39 -4.28 -23.31 -9.80
C ASP A 39 -4.07 -24.08 -8.49
N ALA A 40 -3.29 -23.52 -7.56
CA ALA A 40 -3.10 -24.04 -6.21
C ALA A 40 -4.12 -23.49 -5.18
N GLY A 41 -5.15 -22.76 -5.60
CA GLY A 41 -6.23 -22.28 -4.73
C GLY A 41 -6.09 -20.84 -4.22
N CYS A 42 -5.15 -20.04 -4.76
CA CYS A 42 -5.07 -18.62 -4.42
C CYS A 42 -6.25 -17.84 -4.98
N ILE A 43 -7.00 -17.17 -4.12
CA ILE A 43 -8.18 -16.38 -4.49
C ILE A 43 -7.93 -14.86 -4.49
N GLU A 44 -6.87 -14.39 -3.82
CA GLU A 44 -6.58 -12.95 -3.70
C GLU A 44 -5.08 -12.69 -3.53
N ILE A 45 -4.55 -11.71 -4.26
CA ILE A 45 -3.22 -11.12 -4.02
C ILE A 45 -3.38 -9.70 -3.49
N LYS A 46 -2.71 -9.43 -2.38
CA LYS A 46 -2.67 -8.13 -1.70
C LYS A 46 -1.40 -7.41 -2.11
N PHE A 47 -1.55 -6.33 -2.88
CA PHE A 47 -0.43 -5.51 -3.30
C PHE A 47 -0.26 -4.31 -2.38
N GLY A 48 0.95 -4.15 -1.86
CA GLY A 48 1.40 -2.85 -1.39
C GLY A 48 1.47 -1.91 -2.59
N ILE A 49 0.52 -0.98 -2.72
CA ILE A 49 0.56 0.12 -3.70
C ILE A 49 1.15 1.35 -3.01
N GLU A 50 0.77 1.60 -1.76
CA GLU A 50 1.12 2.74 -0.89
C GLU A 50 0.61 4.09 -1.39
N SER A 51 1.02 4.53 -2.57
CA SER A 51 0.71 5.86 -3.13
C SER A 51 0.70 5.80 -4.66
N GLY A 52 -0.05 6.70 -5.29
CA GLY A 52 0.05 6.96 -6.74
C GLY A 52 1.13 7.98 -7.11
N SER A 53 1.74 8.64 -6.11
CA SER A 53 2.79 9.63 -6.30
C SER A 53 4.17 8.99 -6.33
N GLU A 54 4.89 9.12 -7.44
CA GLU A 54 6.27 8.59 -7.54
C GLU A 54 7.21 9.25 -6.54
N ARG A 55 7.00 10.54 -6.23
CA ARG A 55 7.76 11.28 -5.23
C ARG A 55 7.62 10.66 -3.84
N ILE A 56 6.39 10.32 -3.44
CA ILE A 56 6.11 9.69 -2.14
C ILE A 56 6.62 8.26 -2.11
N LEU A 57 6.42 7.48 -3.18
CA LEU A 57 6.98 6.13 -3.29
C LEU A 57 8.51 6.15 -3.16
N HIS A 58 9.18 7.08 -3.82
CA HIS A 58 10.63 7.25 -3.70
C HIS A 58 11.04 7.63 -2.28
N ALA A 59 10.32 8.55 -1.63
CA ALA A 59 10.56 8.93 -0.25
C ALA A 59 10.42 7.73 0.71
N MET A 60 9.46 6.82 0.46
CA MET A 60 9.29 5.55 1.18
C MET A 60 10.40 4.52 0.89
N GLY A 61 11.34 4.80 -0.02
CA GLY A 61 12.34 3.84 -0.49
C GLY A 61 11.75 2.76 -1.40
N LYS A 62 10.55 2.97 -1.93
CA LYS A 62 9.85 2.04 -2.81
C LYS A 62 10.14 2.37 -4.26
N ARG A 63 10.85 1.45 -4.94
CA ARG A 63 11.30 1.62 -6.33
C ARG A 63 10.30 1.13 -7.38
N THR A 64 9.05 0.97 -6.99
CA THR A 64 7.97 0.57 -7.90
C THR A 64 7.51 1.77 -8.71
N THR A 65 7.30 1.57 -10.00
CA THR A 65 6.73 2.55 -10.92
C THR A 65 5.22 2.40 -11.05
N ARG A 66 4.53 3.48 -11.46
CA ARG A 66 3.10 3.41 -11.78
C ARG A 66 2.78 2.32 -12.80
N ALA A 67 3.63 2.19 -13.83
CA ALA A 67 3.45 1.20 -14.88
C ALA A 67 3.55 -0.24 -14.34
N GLU A 68 4.43 -0.51 -13.37
CA GLU A 68 4.49 -1.82 -12.70
C GLU A 68 3.24 -2.11 -11.87
N ILE A 69 2.71 -1.11 -11.17
CA ILE A 69 1.47 -1.25 -10.41
C ILE A 69 0.31 -1.63 -11.34
N VAL A 70 0.11 -0.85 -12.40
CA VAL A 70 -0.97 -1.08 -13.38
C VAL A 70 -0.84 -2.47 -14.01
N ARG A 71 0.38 -2.84 -14.45
CA ARG A 71 0.62 -4.17 -15.04
C ARG A 71 0.34 -5.30 -14.05
N ALA A 72 0.77 -5.19 -12.80
CA ALA A 72 0.57 -6.23 -11.80
C ALA A 72 -0.92 -6.42 -11.47
N VAL A 73 -1.65 -5.32 -11.30
CA VAL A 73 -3.09 -5.34 -11.01
C VAL A 73 -3.88 -5.91 -12.18
N GLN A 74 -3.65 -5.41 -13.40
CA GLN A 74 -4.31 -5.91 -14.62
C GLN A 74 -4.04 -7.40 -14.84
N MET A 75 -2.78 -7.81 -14.75
CA MET A 75 -2.40 -9.21 -14.95
C MET A 75 -3.07 -10.14 -13.94
N THR A 76 -3.13 -9.74 -12.68
CA THR A 76 -3.77 -10.53 -11.61
C THR A 76 -5.27 -10.66 -11.85
N HIS A 77 -5.92 -9.54 -12.18
CA HIS A 77 -7.34 -9.48 -12.52
C HIS A 77 -7.67 -10.37 -13.73
N ASP A 78 -6.91 -10.28 -14.82
CA ASP A 78 -7.14 -11.03 -16.06
C ASP A 78 -6.99 -12.54 -15.88
N ILE A 79 -6.16 -12.98 -14.93
CA ILE A 79 -5.99 -14.40 -14.59
C ILE A 79 -7.16 -14.94 -13.75
N GLY A 80 -8.02 -14.05 -13.23
CA GLY A 80 -9.17 -14.38 -12.40
C GLY A 80 -8.85 -14.47 -10.92
N VAL A 81 -7.78 -13.81 -10.46
CA VAL A 81 -7.41 -13.72 -9.04
C VAL A 81 -7.81 -12.35 -8.50
N GLY A 82 -8.43 -12.32 -7.33
CA GLY A 82 -8.83 -11.07 -6.67
C GLY A 82 -7.64 -10.17 -6.37
N VAL A 83 -7.85 -8.87 -6.43
CA VAL A 83 -6.81 -7.87 -6.12
C VAL A 83 -7.25 -7.05 -4.92
N LYS A 84 -6.40 -7.02 -3.89
CA LYS A 84 -6.54 -6.09 -2.78
C LYS A 84 -5.39 -5.08 -2.80
N ALA A 85 -5.72 -3.80 -2.71
CA ALA A 85 -4.71 -2.74 -2.61
C ALA A 85 -4.51 -2.28 -1.17
N PHE A 86 -3.25 -2.12 -0.78
CA PHE A 86 -2.85 -1.41 0.42
C PHE A 86 -2.33 -0.03 0.05
N ILE A 87 -2.87 0.99 0.72
CA ILE A 87 -2.54 2.40 0.56
C ILE A 87 -2.12 2.93 1.92
N ILE A 88 -1.04 3.71 1.95
CA ILE A 88 -0.55 4.38 3.15
C ILE A 88 -0.62 5.87 2.86
N HIS A 89 -1.43 6.58 3.63
CA HIS A 89 -1.55 8.02 3.52
C HIS A 89 -0.83 8.72 4.67
N GLY A 90 -0.23 9.87 4.36
CA GLY A 90 0.43 10.71 5.36
C GLY A 90 1.89 10.35 5.60
N TYR A 91 2.60 9.91 4.57
CA TYR A 91 4.05 9.81 4.68
C TYR A 91 4.67 11.22 4.73
N PRO A 92 5.81 11.44 5.42
CA PRO A 92 6.54 12.71 5.35
C PRO A 92 6.72 13.21 3.91
N GLY A 93 6.11 14.34 3.59
CA GLY A 93 6.10 14.96 2.26
C GLY A 93 4.79 14.79 1.49
N GLU A 94 3.83 14.01 2.00
CA GLU A 94 2.48 13.89 1.43
C GLU A 94 1.79 15.26 1.44
N ASN A 95 1.08 15.58 0.36
CA ASN A 95 0.30 16.80 0.20
C ASN A 95 -0.96 16.53 -0.65
N LEU A 96 -1.75 17.56 -0.94
CA LEU A 96 -3.02 17.40 -1.65
C LEU A 96 -2.80 16.95 -3.10
N GLU A 97 -1.71 17.39 -3.73
CA GLU A 97 -1.32 16.96 -5.07
C GLU A 97 -1.01 15.46 -5.11
N SER A 98 -0.14 14.96 -4.23
CA SER A 98 0.21 13.54 -4.17
C SER A 98 -0.97 12.64 -3.76
N THR A 99 -1.88 13.18 -2.95
CA THR A 99 -3.17 12.55 -2.66
C THR A 99 -3.99 12.38 -3.95
N ARG A 100 -4.09 13.43 -4.78
CA ARG A 100 -4.84 13.38 -6.05
C ARG A 100 -4.20 12.45 -7.07
N GLU A 101 -2.87 12.34 -7.10
CA GLU A 101 -2.16 11.32 -7.88
C GLU A 101 -2.58 9.90 -7.46
N THR A 102 -2.70 9.67 -6.15
CA THR A 102 -3.21 8.40 -5.61
C THR A 102 -4.66 8.15 -6.02
N ILE A 103 -5.54 9.15 -5.92
CA ILE A 103 -6.94 9.04 -6.38
C ILE A 103 -7.01 8.74 -7.89
N ALA A 104 -6.17 9.40 -8.70
CA ALA A 104 -6.14 9.18 -10.14
C ALA A 104 -5.74 7.73 -10.49
N LEU A 105 -4.71 7.19 -9.82
CA LEU A 105 -4.32 5.79 -9.97
C LEU A 105 -5.43 4.82 -9.53
N LEU A 106 -6.04 5.04 -8.36
CA LEU A 106 -7.12 4.17 -7.88
C LEU A 106 -8.37 4.23 -8.77
N ARG A 107 -8.64 5.38 -9.40
CA ARG A 107 -9.71 5.52 -10.38
C ARG A 107 -9.46 4.69 -11.63
N GLU A 108 -8.24 4.73 -12.17
CA GLU A 108 -7.80 3.89 -13.29
C GLU A 108 -7.97 2.40 -12.97
N LEU A 109 -7.62 2.00 -11.75
CA LEU A 109 -7.65 0.60 -11.31
C LEU A 109 -9.00 0.13 -10.77
N SER A 110 -10.02 0.99 -10.77
CA SER A 110 -11.25 0.74 -10.01
C SER A 110 -12.04 -0.49 -10.44
N GLY A 111 -11.99 -0.86 -11.72
CA GLY A 111 -12.62 -2.07 -12.24
C GLY A 111 -11.87 -3.36 -11.94
N MET A 112 -10.62 -3.28 -11.48
CA MET A 112 -9.74 -4.43 -11.27
C MET A 112 -9.44 -4.71 -9.79
N ILE A 113 -9.60 -3.71 -8.92
CA ILE A 113 -9.38 -3.84 -7.48
C ILE A 113 -10.67 -4.27 -6.81
N SER A 114 -10.63 -5.40 -6.10
CA SER A 114 -11.75 -5.93 -5.35
C SER A 114 -11.97 -5.20 -4.03
N ARG A 115 -10.89 -4.84 -3.31
CA ARG A 115 -10.95 -4.18 -2.00
C ARG A 115 -9.72 -3.29 -1.75
N ILE A 116 -9.87 -2.29 -0.90
CA ILE A 116 -8.78 -1.42 -0.47
C ILE A 116 -8.67 -1.44 1.06
N THR A 117 -7.46 -1.34 1.58
CA THR A 117 -7.23 -0.92 2.97
C THR A 117 -6.39 0.34 2.98
N LEU A 118 -6.94 1.39 3.57
CA LEU A 118 -6.29 2.69 3.74
C LEU A 118 -5.68 2.77 5.15
N PHE A 119 -4.36 2.79 5.21
CA PHE A 119 -3.61 2.99 6.44
C PHE A 119 -3.23 4.46 6.60
N ARG A 120 -3.20 4.92 7.85
CA ARG A 120 -2.54 6.18 8.23
C ARG A 120 -1.10 5.84 8.59
N PHE A 121 -0.14 6.62 8.11
CA PHE A 121 1.27 6.38 8.38
C PHE A 121 1.61 6.56 9.87
N VAL A 122 2.49 5.67 10.37
CA VAL A 122 3.11 5.74 11.70
C VAL A 122 4.62 5.53 11.52
N PRO A 123 5.48 6.41 12.03
CA PRO A 123 6.92 6.17 12.04
C PRO A 123 7.25 5.10 13.09
N LEU A 124 7.57 3.89 12.63
CA LEU A 124 7.90 2.77 13.53
C LEU A 124 9.38 2.75 13.91
N PRO A 125 9.74 2.37 15.16
CA PRO A 125 11.13 2.22 15.57
C PRO A 125 11.95 1.33 14.61
N GLY A 126 13.17 1.77 14.28
CA GLY A 126 14.03 1.09 13.31
C GLY A 126 13.70 1.38 11.83
N SER A 127 12.63 2.13 11.53
CA SER A 127 12.39 2.63 10.17
C SER A 127 13.28 3.85 9.87
N PRO A 128 13.67 4.09 8.60
CA PRO A 128 14.46 5.26 8.23
C PRO A 128 13.83 6.59 8.68
N VAL A 129 12.50 6.71 8.59
CA VAL A 129 11.78 7.92 9.03
C VAL A 129 11.93 8.12 10.54
N PHE A 130 11.82 7.04 11.30
CA PHE A 130 11.96 7.10 12.74
C PHE A 130 13.37 7.52 13.13
N GLU A 131 14.41 6.95 12.51
CA GLU A 131 15.79 7.32 12.84
C GLU A 131 16.11 8.77 12.48
N THR A 132 15.61 9.28 11.35
CA THR A 132 15.79 10.70 10.96
C THR A 132 15.18 11.68 11.98
N HIS A 133 14.08 11.31 12.64
CA HIS A 133 13.39 12.16 13.63
C HIS A 133 13.53 11.60 15.06
N GLY A 134 14.50 10.71 15.28
CA GLY A 134 14.52 9.76 16.39
C GLY A 134 14.57 10.41 17.76
N ASN A 135 15.25 11.55 17.93
CA ASN A 135 15.32 12.24 19.21
C ASN A 135 13.93 12.71 19.67
N LEU A 136 13.14 13.25 18.75
CA LEU A 136 11.81 13.77 19.04
C LEU A 136 10.77 12.65 19.12
N LEU A 137 10.88 11.61 18.29
CA LEU A 137 9.99 10.46 18.35
C LEU A 137 10.24 9.61 19.61
N ARG A 138 11.50 9.44 20.04
CA ARG A 138 11.85 8.71 21.28
C ARG A 138 11.37 9.45 22.53
N SER A 139 11.29 10.79 22.51
CA SER A 139 10.79 11.56 23.67
C SER A 139 9.29 11.39 23.90
N MET A 140 8.54 10.82 22.93
CA MET A 140 7.11 10.54 23.04
C MET A 140 6.78 9.23 23.78
N GLY A 141 7.81 8.45 24.17
CA GLY A 141 7.65 7.17 24.85
C GLY A 141 6.98 6.10 23.97
N ASP A 142 6.34 5.11 24.61
CA ASP A 142 5.77 3.95 23.92
C ASP A 142 4.36 4.19 23.33
N ASP A 143 3.83 5.41 23.44
CA ASP A 143 2.51 5.77 22.90
C ASP A 143 2.60 6.22 21.44
N TRP A 144 2.80 5.22 20.56
CA TRP A 144 2.95 5.42 19.12
C TRP A 144 1.73 6.08 18.45
N LYS A 145 0.56 6.11 19.10
CA LYS A 145 -0.60 6.85 18.60
C LYS A 145 -0.32 8.35 18.49
N LYS A 146 0.57 8.89 19.34
CA LYS A 146 1.02 10.30 19.32
C LYS A 146 1.99 10.61 18.18
N SER A 147 2.48 9.58 17.50
CA SER A 147 3.40 9.73 16.37
C SER A 147 2.72 9.67 15.01
N HIS A 148 1.40 9.42 14.96
CA HIS A 148 0.65 9.47 13.70
C HIS A 148 0.78 10.86 13.06
N ILE A 149 1.06 10.93 11.75
CA ILE A 149 1.20 12.23 11.10
C ILE A 149 -0.09 13.06 11.17
N HIS A 150 -1.24 12.38 11.18
CA HIS A 150 -2.55 13.01 11.25
C HIS A 150 -2.97 13.37 12.69
N HIS A 151 -2.12 13.08 13.67
CA HIS A 151 -2.27 13.46 15.06
C HIS A 151 -0.86 13.77 15.57
N ASN A 152 -0.28 14.87 15.08
CA ASN A 152 1.10 15.28 15.37
C ASN A 152 1.14 16.50 16.31
N PRO A 153 0.75 16.34 17.59
CA PRO A 153 0.75 17.44 18.56
C PRO A 153 2.16 17.95 18.89
N HIS A 154 3.20 17.26 18.42
CA HIS A 154 4.60 17.56 18.69
C HIS A 154 5.35 18.08 17.47
N HIS A 155 4.64 18.28 16.33
CA HIS A 155 5.18 18.77 15.07
C HIS A 155 6.51 18.10 14.67
N TRP A 156 6.60 16.77 14.82
CA TRP A 156 7.84 16.05 14.52
C TRP A 156 8.20 16.03 13.03
N TRP A 157 7.30 16.48 12.18
CA TRP A 157 7.47 16.70 10.76
C TRP A 157 6.65 17.95 10.37
N GLY A 158 6.97 18.63 9.28
CA GLY A 158 6.10 19.65 8.66
C GLY A 158 5.69 20.84 9.53
N THR A 159 4.89 21.71 8.93
CA THR A 159 4.22 22.88 9.54
C THR A 159 2.74 22.58 9.80
N GLU A 160 2.05 23.45 10.56
CA GLU A 160 0.59 23.36 10.73
C GLU A 160 -0.17 23.37 9.38
N ALA A 161 0.32 24.12 8.40
CA ALA A 161 -0.26 24.15 7.06
C ALA A 161 -0.13 22.79 6.36
N ASP A 162 1.04 22.16 6.46
CA ASP A 162 1.26 20.81 5.91
C ASP A 162 0.31 19.78 6.57
N PHE A 163 0.07 19.90 7.88
CA PHE A 163 -0.88 19.03 8.59
C PHE A 163 -2.31 19.21 8.12
N ALA A 164 -2.76 20.47 7.97
CA ALA A 164 -4.08 20.78 7.47
C ALA A 164 -4.27 20.21 6.05
N GLU A 165 -3.26 20.33 5.20
CA GLU A 165 -3.29 19.79 3.83
C GLU A 165 -3.35 18.26 3.81
N VAL A 166 -2.51 17.59 4.60
CA VAL A 166 -2.51 16.12 4.75
C VAL A 166 -3.84 15.62 5.31
N GLN A 167 -4.44 16.34 6.25
CA GLN A 167 -5.75 15.95 6.80
C GLN A 167 -6.86 16.10 5.76
N ALA A 168 -6.89 17.21 5.01
CA ALA A 168 -7.83 17.41 3.91
C ALA A 168 -7.66 16.34 2.81
N GLY A 169 -6.43 16.02 2.44
CA GLY A 169 -6.12 14.95 1.48
C GLY A 169 -6.61 13.57 1.95
N TYR A 170 -6.43 13.25 3.23
CA TYR A 170 -6.94 12.00 3.80
C TYR A 170 -8.46 11.90 3.72
N GLU A 171 -9.16 12.98 4.02
CA GLU A 171 -10.63 13.04 3.94
C GLU A 171 -11.12 12.87 2.49
N GLU A 172 -10.46 13.53 1.52
CA GLU A 172 -10.75 13.39 0.10
C GLU A 172 -10.54 11.94 -0.38
N LEU A 173 -9.38 11.35 -0.06
CA LEU A 173 -9.05 9.98 -0.43
C LEU A 173 -9.98 8.96 0.24
N ARG A 174 -10.28 9.14 1.53
CA ARG A 174 -11.18 8.26 2.28
C ARG A 174 -12.59 8.29 1.68
N ALA A 175 -13.12 9.48 1.37
CA ALA A 175 -14.43 9.62 0.74
C ALA A 175 -14.47 8.94 -0.64
N PHE A 176 -13.42 9.11 -1.45
CA PHE A 176 -13.30 8.45 -2.75
C PHE A 176 -13.30 6.91 -2.63
N ILE A 177 -12.55 6.36 -1.66
CA ILE A 177 -12.49 4.91 -1.45
C ILE A 177 -13.83 4.38 -0.94
N ASP A 178 -14.44 5.07 0.02
CA ASP A 178 -15.72 4.65 0.62
C ASP A 178 -16.84 4.57 -0.42
N GLN A 179 -16.93 5.57 -1.31
CA GLN A 179 -17.92 5.60 -2.40
C GLN A 179 -17.82 4.38 -3.35
N ARG A 180 -16.64 3.77 -3.47
CA ARG A 180 -16.37 2.73 -4.49
C ARG A 180 -16.26 1.32 -3.92
N TRP A 181 -15.69 1.19 -2.74
CA TRP A 181 -15.40 -0.12 -2.14
C TRP A 181 -16.13 -0.36 -0.82
N GLY A 182 -16.72 0.67 -0.19
CA GLY A 182 -17.28 0.61 1.15
C GLY A 182 -16.21 0.31 2.20
N LEU A 183 -15.75 1.34 2.93
CA LEU A 183 -14.71 1.18 3.95
C LEU A 183 -15.26 0.57 5.25
#